data_AF-A0A9D2C8A3-F1
#
_entry.id   AF-A0A9D2C8A3-F1
#
_cell.length_a   1.000
_cell.length_b   1.000
_cell.length_c   1.000
_cell.angle_alpha   90.00
_cell.angle_beta   90.00
_cell.angle_gamma   90.00
#
_symmetry.space_group_name_H-M   'P 1'
#
loop_
_entity.id
_entity.type
_entity.pdbx_description
1 polymer ?
#
loop_
_entity_poly.entity_id
_entity_poly.type
_entity_poly.pdbx_seq_one_letter_code
_entity_poly.pdbx_strand_id
1 'polypeptide(L)'
;MNTQEFATLSAASVGMTADAIRVRGGKPIHGRLQMKGAKNLVTKAMVASLLGHTPSELRSVPEISDVKVVRGLLEVYGVVVEVDGDTLRLDPSNVERAHETSINA
;
A
#
# COMPACT_ATOMS: atom_id res chain seq x y z
N MET A 1 -6.93 4.81 19.47
CA MET A 1 -7.16 5.77 18.38
C MET A 1 -8.60 5.65 17.95
N ASN A 2 -9.36 6.75 18.00
CA ASN A 2 -10.78 6.74 17.64
C ASN A 2 -11.00 7.14 16.17
N THR A 3 -12.23 6.98 15.67
CA THR A 3 -12.59 7.21 14.27
C THR A 3 -12.40 8.67 13.82
N GLN A 4 -12.51 9.64 14.73
CA GLN A 4 -12.31 11.06 14.43
C GLN A 4 -10.83 11.39 14.24
N GLU A 5 -9.96 10.86 15.10
CA GLU A 5 -8.50 11.04 14.97
C GLU A 5 -7.97 10.51 13.63
N PHE A 6 -8.47 9.38 13.17
CA PHE A 6 -8.05 8.78 11.90
C PHE A 6 -8.49 9.59 10.67
N ALA A 7 -9.71 10.15 10.72
CA ALA A 7 -10.24 11.01 9.67
C ALA A 7 -9.42 12.32 9.56
N THR A 8 -9.11 12.95 10.70
CA THR A 8 -8.32 14.18 10.75
C THR A 8 -6.90 13.98 10.22
N LEU A 9 -6.23 12.88 10.59
CA LEU A 9 -4.89 12.54 10.07
C LEU A 9 -4.91 12.27 8.57
N SER A 10 -5.93 11.58 8.08
CA SER A 10 -6.08 11.28 6.65
C SER A 10 -6.36 12.56 5.84
N ALA A 11 -7.22 13.45 6.34
CA ALA A 11 -7.51 14.74 5.71
C ALA A 11 -6.28 15.65 5.68
N ALA A 12 -5.51 15.71 6.77
CA ALA A 12 -4.27 16.49 6.83
C ALA A 12 -3.24 16.04 5.78
N SER A 13 -3.15 14.73 5.50
CA SER A 13 -2.21 14.18 4.51
C SER A 13 -2.48 14.64 3.07
N VAL A 14 -3.69 15.14 2.77
CA VAL A 14 -4.08 15.71 1.46
C VAL A 14 -4.35 17.22 1.53
N GLY A 15 -3.89 17.89 2.60
CA GLY A 15 -4.06 19.34 2.79
C GLY A 15 -5.49 19.77 3.10
N MET A 16 -6.36 18.85 3.51
CA MET A 16 -7.74 19.14 3.87
C MET A 16 -7.85 19.37 5.39
N THR A 17 -8.45 20.49 5.77
CA THR A 17 -8.73 20.84 7.17
C THR A 17 -10.17 20.53 7.58
N ALA A 18 -10.95 19.88 6.70
CA ALA A 18 -12.37 19.62 6.89
C ALA A 18 -12.73 18.21 6.39
N ASP A 19 -13.68 17.57 7.07
CA ASP A 19 -14.16 16.21 6.75
C ASP A 19 -15.17 16.17 5.59
N ALA A 20 -15.47 17.32 4.97
CA ALA A 20 -16.48 17.45 3.94
C ALA A 20 -15.99 18.26 2.72
N ILE A 21 -16.31 17.76 1.53
CA ILE A 21 -16.09 18.46 0.25
C ILE A 21 -17.44 18.96 -0.26
N ARG A 22 -17.58 20.28 -0.44
CA ARG A 22 -18.77 20.87 -1.08
C ARG A 22 -18.51 21.08 -2.58
N VAL A 23 -19.14 20.24 -3.41
CA VAL A 23 -19.05 20.34 -4.87
C VAL A 23 -20.19 21.21 -5.41
N ARG A 24 -19.88 22.15 -6.32
CA ARG A 24 -20.90 22.90 -7.09
C ARG A 24 -20.90 22.38 -8.52
N GLY A 25 -22.04 21.84 -8.96
CA GLY A 25 -22.23 21.32 -10.31
C GLY A 25 -22.39 22.41 -11.37
N GLY A 26 -22.75 21.99 -12.60
CA GLY A 26 -23.09 22.88 -13.72
C GLY A 26 -21.97 23.14 -14.73
N LYS A 27 -20.77 22.58 -14.52
CA LYS A 27 -19.66 22.64 -15.49
C LYS A 27 -19.24 21.23 -15.93
N PRO A 28 -19.31 20.90 -17.23
CA PRO A 28 -18.79 19.63 -17.74
C PRO A 28 -17.27 19.56 -17.58
N ILE A 29 -16.77 18.44 -17.07
CA ILE A 29 -15.34 18.20 -16.91
C ILE A 29 -14.75 17.79 -18.26
N HIS A 30 -13.74 18.52 -18.72
CA HIS A 30 -12.97 18.21 -19.91
C HIS A 30 -11.50 18.03 -19.53
N GLY A 31 -10.88 16.94 -19.97
CA GLY A 31 -9.47 16.67 -19.68
C GLY A 31 -9.11 15.20 -19.87
N ARG A 32 -7.84 14.88 -19.59
CA ARG A 32 -7.32 13.52 -19.57
C ARG A 32 -6.82 13.23 -18.16
N LEU A 33 -7.29 12.11 -17.58
CA LEU A 33 -6.79 11.61 -16.32
C LEU A 33 -5.81 10.47 -16.59
N GLN A 34 -4.62 10.55 -15.99
CA GLN A 34 -3.70 9.42 -15.97
C GLN A 34 -4.02 8.59 -14.73
N MET A 35 -4.49 7.36 -14.93
CA MET A 35 -4.75 6.46 -13.82
C MET A 35 -3.41 5.97 -13.25
N LYS A 36 -3.13 6.34 -12.00
CA LYS A 36 -2.09 5.68 -11.21
C LYS A 36 -2.62 4.29 -10.78
N GLY A 37 -1.71 3.32 -10.66
CA GLY A 37 -1.98 1.88 -10.70
C GLY A 37 -3.04 1.32 -9.72
N ALA A 38 -3.42 0.06 -9.96
CA ALA A 38 -4.47 -0.67 -9.27
C ALA A 38 -4.19 -0.83 -7.77
N LYS A 39 -4.70 0.11 -6.95
CA LYS A 39 -4.66 0.12 -5.48
C LYS A 39 -4.80 -1.28 -4.85
N ASN A 40 -5.79 -2.07 -5.30
CA ASN A 40 -6.10 -3.38 -4.71
C ASN A 40 -5.18 -4.51 -5.19
N LEU A 41 -4.51 -4.34 -6.33
CA LEU A 41 -3.52 -5.31 -6.83
C LEU A 41 -2.21 -5.16 -6.07
N VAL A 42 -1.77 -3.92 -5.84
CA VAL A 42 -0.48 -3.61 -5.23
C VAL A 42 -0.34 -4.28 -3.87
N THR A 43 -1.31 -4.13 -2.97
CA THR A 43 -1.22 -4.73 -1.64
C THR A 43 -1.18 -6.26 -1.68
N LYS A 44 -1.91 -6.89 -2.61
CA LYS A 44 -1.86 -8.35 -2.80
C LYS A 44 -0.52 -8.81 -3.35
N ALA A 45 0.03 -8.07 -4.31
CA ALA A 45 1.33 -8.38 -4.91
C ALA A 45 2.48 -8.17 -3.92
N MET A 46 2.39 -7.15 -3.04
CA MET A 46 3.31 -6.96 -1.92
C MET A 46 3.31 -8.17 -0.98
N VAL A 47 2.14 -8.71 -0.63
CA VAL A 47 2.07 -9.93 0.19
C VAL A 47 2.57 -11.15 -0.57
N ALA A 48 2.25 -11.27 -1.85
CA ALA A 48 2.69 -12.38 -2.70
C ALA A 48 4.21 -12.43 -2.87
N SER A 49 4.95 -11.33 -2.69
CA SER A 49 6.41 -11.34 -2.74
C SER A 49 7.03 -12.25 -1.68
N LEU A 50 6.32 -12.53 -0.58
CA LEU A 50 6.73 -13.49 0.45
C LEU A 50 6.84 -14.93 -0.07
N LEU A 51 6.13 -15.27 -1.16
CA LEU A 51 6.14 -16.62 -1.72
C LEU A 51 7.43 -16.90 -2.51
N GLY A 52 8.11 -15.87 -3.00
CA GLY A 52 9.39 -16.00 -3.72
C GLY A 52 10.58 -16.14 -2.78
N HIS A 53 11.72 -16.58 -3.32
CA HIS A 53 12.99 -16.69 -2.58
C HIS A 53 13.98 -15.55 -2.91
N THR A 54 13.63 -14.68 -3.85
CA THR A 54 14.47 -13.60 -4.36
C THR A 54 13.71 -12.27 -4.32
N PRO A 55 14.42 -11.13 -4.35
CA PRO A 55 13.78 -9.82 -4.40
C PRO A 55 12.79 -9.70 -5.56
N SER A 56 11.63 -9.12 -5.27
CA SER A 56 10.62 -8.75 -6.26
C SER A 56 10.59 -7.25 -6.45
N GLU A 57 10.35 -6.79 -7.67
CA GLU A 57 10.22 -5.38 -8.00
C GLU A 57 8.80 -5.05 -8.44
N LEU A 58 8.18 -4.07 -7.78
CA LEU A 58 6.82 -3.63 -8.01
C LEU A 58 6.82 -2.17 -8.45
N ARG A 59 6.42 -1.90 -9.70
CA ARG A 59 6.42 -0.56 -10.30
C ARG A 59 5.03 0.07 -10.25
N SER A 60 4.98 1.41 -10.41
CA SER A 60 3.71 2.16 -10.44
C SER A 60 2.87 1.99 -9.18
N VAL A 61 3.54 1.87 -8.03
CA VAL A 61 2.94 1.74 -6.71
C VAL A 61 2.45 3.11 -6.24
N PRO A 62 1.15 3.28 -5.96
CA PRO A 62 0.62 4.53 -5.49
C PRO A 62 1.00 4.79 -4.03
N GLU A 63 1.34 6.03 -3.69
CA GLU A 63 1.63 6.44 -2.32
C GLU A 63 0.34 6.67 -1.52
N ILE A 64 -0.29 5.58 -1.07
CA ILE A 64 -1.55 5.62 -0.30
C ILE A 64 -1.41 4.88 1.04
N SER A 65 -2.31 5.17 1.97
CA SER A 65 -2.27 4.61 3.34
C SER A 65 -2.16 3.09 3.36
N ASP A 66 -2.94 2.38 2.53
CA ASP A 66 -2.93 0.90 2.49
C ASP A 66 -1.55 0.34 2.15
N VAL A 67 -0.81 0.98 1.23
CA VAL A 67 0.56 0.59 0.87
C VAL A 67 1.52 0.83 2.04
N LYS A 68 1.37 1.96 2.75
CA LYS A 68 2.19 2.29 3.93
C LYS A 68 2.00 1.25 5.05
N VAL A 69 0.75 0.85 5.29
CA VAL A 69 0.40 -0.16 6.30
C VAL A 69 0.96 -1.53 5.94
N VAL A 70 0.75 -2.00 4.69
CA VAL A 70 1.26 -3.31 4.27
C VAL A 70 2.78 -3.34 4.24
N ARG A 71 3.44 -2.24 3.82
CA ARG A 71 4.89 -2.12 3.90
C ARG A 71 5.40 -2.30 5.33
N GLY A 72 4.85 -1.55 6.29
CA GLY A 72 5.26 -1.66 7.68
C GLY A 72 5.03 -3.07 8.25
N LEU A 73 3.94 -3.72 7.86
CA LEU A 73 3.69 -5.12 8.21
C LEU A 73 4.80 -6.04 7.67
N LEU A 74 5.13 -5.93 6.38
CA LEU A 74 6.17 -6.75 5.75
C LEU A 74 7.55 -6.52 6.37
N GLU A 75 7.90 -5.26 6.69
CA GLU A 75 9.15 -4.91 7.37
C GLU A 75 9.25 -5.58 8.76
N VAL A 76 8.14 -5.62 9.52
CA VAL A 76 8.09 -6.32 10.82
C VAL A 76 8.31 -7.83 10.68
N TYR A 77 7.88 -8.44 9.57
CA TYR A 77 8.10 -9.86 9.28
C TYR A 77 9.46 -10.16 8.62
N GLY A 78 10.35 -9.17 8.54
CA GLY A 78 11.71 -9.35 8.05
C GLY A 78 11.88 -9.13 6.55
N VAL A 79 10.86 -8.67 5.83
CA VAL A 79 11.04 -8.25 4.43
C VAL A 79 11.83 -6.94 4.40
N VAL A 80 12.92 -6.90 3.64
CA VAL A 80 13.61 -5.63 3.36
C VAL A 80 12.85 -4.93 2.24
N VAL A 81 12.34 -3.72 2.51
CA VAL A 81 11.60 -2.92 1.53
C VAL A 81 12.37 -1.65 1.20
N GLU A 82 12.81 -1.54 -0.05
CA GLU A 82 13.42 -0.33 -0.60
C GLU A 82 12.42 0.41 -1.47
N VAL A 83 12.45 1.73 -1.43
CA VAL A 83 11.54 2.61 -2.19
C VAL A 83 12.36 3.54 -3.07
N ASP A 84 12.10 3.50 -4.37
CA ASP A 84 12.65 4.43 -5.35
C ASP A 84 11.51 4.99 -6.21
N GLY A 85 11.14 6.24 -5.97
CA GLY A 85 9.99 6.88 -6.62
C GLY A 85 8.68 6.12 -6.40
N ASP A 86 8.10 5.58 -7.48
CA ASP A 86 6.88 4.75 -7.46
C ASP A 86 7.18 3.25 -7.54
N THR A 87 8.44 2.85 -7.31
CA THR A 87 8.89 1.46 -7.36
C THR A 87 9.27 0.97 -5.97
N LEU A 88 8.78 -0.23 -5.62
CA LEU A 88 9.13 -0.96 -4.43
C LEU A 88 10.00 -2.17 -4.79
N ARG A 89 11.11 -2.35 -4.08
CA ARG A 89 11.88 -3.59 -4.10
C ARG A 89 11.65 -4.30 -2.78
N LEU A 90 11.12 -5.52 -2.84
CA LEU A 90 10.74 -6.32 -1.67
C LEU A 90 11.60 -7.58 -1.62
N ASP A 91 12.47 -7.69 -0.62
CA ASP A 91 13.36 -8.85 -0.43
C ASP A 91 12.88 -9.70 0.76
N PRO A 92 12.33 -10.90 0.51
CA PRO A 92 11.82 -11.80 1.54
C PRO A 92 12.90 -12.75 2.13
N SER A 93 14.18 -12.56 1.82
CA SER A 93 15.25 -13.50 2.21
C SER A 93 15.44 -13.68 3.71
N ASN A 94 15.11 -12.66 4.52
CA ASN A 94 15.19 -12.73 5.99
C ASN A 94 13.88 -13.17 6.67
N VAL A 95 12.86 -13.54 5.89
CA VAL A 95 11.56 -13.97 6.44
C VAL A 95 11.68 -15.41 6.94
N GLU A 96 11.30 -15.62 8.20
CA GLU A 96 11.21 -16.96 8.77
C GLU A 96 10.10 -17.77 8.07
N ARG A 97 10.46 -18.94 7.54
CA ARG A 97 9.49 -19.83 6.87
C ARG A 97 9.08 -20.93 7.82
N ALA A 98 7.78 -21.05 8.06
CA ALA A 98 7.24 -22.24 8.69
C ALA A 98 7.45 -23.44 7.76
N HIS A 99 8.23 -24.42 8.22
CA HIS A 99 8.24 -25.74 7.60
C HIS A 99 6.93 -26.43 7.96
N GLU A 100 6.18 -26.88 6.96
CA GLU A 100 5.03 -27.76 7.18
C GLU A 100 5.53 -29.09 7.75
N THR A 101 5.52 -29.21 9.07
CA THR A 101 5.54 -30.50 9.76
C THR A 101 4.20 -30.62 10.47
N SER A 102 3.35 -31.48 9.88
CA SER A 102 2.09 -32.00 10.45
C SER A 102 0.87 -31.08 10.43
N ILE A 103 0.26 -30.91 9.24
CA ILE A 103 -1.21 -30.79 9.14
C ILE A 103 -1.76 -32.16 8.74
N ASN A 104 -1.61 -33.15 9.64
CA ASN A 104 -2.32 -34.42 9.54
C ASN A 104 -2.92 -34.69 10.92
N ALA A 105 -4.21 -34.41 11.07
CA ALA A 105 -5.08 -34.92 12.12
C ALA A 105 -6.25 -35.64 11.45
#